data_AF-A0A1B8YJX2-F1
#
_entry.id   AF-A0A1B8YJX2-F1
#
_cell.length_a   1.000
_cell.length_b   1.000
_cell.length_c   1.000
_cell.angle_alpha   90.00
_cell.angle_beta   90.00
_cell.angle_gamma   90.00
#
_symmetry.space_group_name_H-M   'P 1'
#
loop_
_entity.id
_entity.type
_entity.pdbx_description
1 polymer ?
#
loop_
_entity_poly.entity_id
_entity_poly.type
_entity_poly.pdbx_seq_one_letter_code
_entity_poly.pdbx_strand_id
1 'polypeptide(L)'
;MSGLDQIKRAILELSKISAADFKFVDSDWSIDYRLDLDKRLQEDLAKLEIELNLLTDAIQRKDMITAKCALVMARVISLDLSNFFLNLFEDIEKVGWGEQCELPSIPEDYVIPDHYNYPPNK
;
A
#
# COMPACT_ATOMS: atom_id res chain seq x y z
N MET A 1 2.95 9.44 7.45
CA MET A 1 2.96 9.46 5.96
C MET A 1 1.57 9.83 5.53
N SER A 2 1.42 10.74 4.58
CA SER A 2 0.12 11.09 4.00
C SER A 2 0.20 10.88 2.51
N GLY A 3 -0.67 10.05 1.95
CA GLY A 3 -0.74 9.88 0.51
C GLY A 3 -1.24 8.51 0.06
N LEU A 4 -1.26 7.51 0.94
CA LEU A 4 -1.76 6.19 0.54
C LEU A 4 -3.27 6.21 0.33
N ASP A 5 -4.03 6.95 1.16
CA ASP A 5 -5.46 7.15 0.91
C ASP A 5 -5.71 7.95 -0.39
N GLN A 6 -4.76 8.80 -0.81
CA GLN A 6 -4.85 9.48 -2.10
C GLN A 6 -4.68 8.52 -3.27
N ILE A 7 -3.77 7.54 -3.17
CA ILE A 7 -3.60 6.51 -4.22
C ILE A 7 -4.91 5.76 -4.42
N LYS A 8 -5.56 5.32 -3.33
CA LYS A 8 -6.87 4.67 -3.38
C LYS A 8 -7.91 5.49 -4.17
N ARG A 9 -7.98 6.80 -3.89
CA ARG A 9 -8.90 7.71 -4.59
C ARG A 9 -8.53 7.86 -6.06
N ALA A 10 -7.24 8.02 -6.36
CA ALA A 10 -6.75 8.15 -7.73
C ALA A 10 -7.04 6.91 -8.57
N ILE A 11 -6.87 5.70 -8.01
CA ILE A 11 -7.21 4.42 -8.66
C ILE A 11 -8.70 4.38 -9.03
N LEU A 12 -9.59 4.76 -8.09
CA LEU A 12 -11.03 4.78 -8.36
C LEU A 12 -11.42 5.83 -9.39
N GLU A 13 -10.88 7.04 -9.30
CA GLU A 13 -11.18 8.10 -10.26
C GLU A 13 -10.69 7.73 -11.66
N LEU A 14 -9.48 7.17 -11.77
CA LEU A 14 -8.95 6.67 -13.04
C LEU A 14 -9.86 5.58 -13.63
N SER A 15 -10.25 4.60 -12.82
CA SER A 15 -11.14 3.52 -13.25
C SER A 15 -12.50 4.02 -13.75
N LYS A 16 -13.07 5.06 -13.11
CA LYS A 16 -14.34 5.67 -13.54
C LYS A 16 -14.25 6.34 -14.89
N ILE A 17 -13.11 6.96 -15.22
CA ILE A 17 -12.93 7.68 -16.49
C ILE A 17 -12.45 6.77 -17.62
N SER A 18 -11.78 5.65 -17.30
CA SER A 18 -11.20 4.74 -18.29
C SER A 18 -12.04 3.50 -18.59
N ALA A 19 -13.13 3.25 -17.85
CA ALA A 19 -14.01 2.11 -18.07
C ALA A 19 -15.46 2.55 -18.29
N ALA A 20 -16.02 2.24 -19.46
CA ALA A 20 -17.34 2.70 -19.89
C ALA A 20 -18.49 2.27 -18.96
N ASP A 21 -18.39 1.09 -18.35
CA ASP A 21 -19.40 0.49 -17.48
C ASP A 21 -18.89 0.28 -16.04
N PHE A 22 -18.00 1.17 -15.57
CA PHE A 22 -17.40 1.04 -14.24
C PHE A 22 -18.46 0.91 -13.13
N LYS A 23 -18.41 -0.22 -12.40
CA LYS A 23 -19.19 -0.43 -11.18
C LYS A 23 -18.23 -0.86 -10.08
N PHE A 24 -18.18 -0.07 -9.02
CA PHE A 24 -17.32 -0.39 -7.89
C PHE A 24 -17.94 -1.50 -7.03
N VAL A 25 -17.21 -2.61 -6.91
CA VAL A 25 -17.51 -3.72 -6.00
C VAL A 25 -16.24 -3.99 -5.20
N ASP A 26 -16.25 -3.69 -3.90
CA ASP A 26 -15.06 -3.75 -3.02
C ASP A 26 -14.34 -5.10 -3.06
N SER A 27 -15.08 -6.22 -3.16
CA SER A 27 -14.51 -7.58 -3.21
C SER A 27 -13.68 -7.87 -4.44
N ASP A 28 -13.77 -7.06 -5.49
CA ASP A 28 -13.01 -7.24 -6.71
C ASP A 28 -11.60 -6.65 -6.62
N TRP A 29 -11.29 -5.96 -5.51
CA TRP A 29 -10.04 -5.25 -5.30
C TRP A 29 -9.26 -5.83 -4.13
N SER A 30 -7.93 -5.71 -4.18
CA SER A 30 -7.04 -6.25 -3.18
C SER A 30 -6.93 -5.34 -1.95
N ILE A 31 -7.05 -4.03 -2.12
CA ILE A 31 -7.14 -3.08 -1.00
C ILE A 31 -8.54 -3.15 -0.37
N ASP A 32 -8.66 -3.02 0.95
CA ASP A 32 -9.94 -2.72 1.60
C ASP A 32 -10.24 -1.22 1.47
N TYR A 33 -11.13 -0.82 0.55
CA TYR A 33 -11.36 0.59 0.24
C TYR A 33 -12.11 1.33 1.36
N ARG A 34 -12.66 0.60 2.34
CA ARG A 34 -13.37 1.15 3.50
C ARG A 34 -12.42 1.68 4.57
N LEU A 35 -11.15 1.24 4.54
CA LEU A 35 -10.13 1.66 5.49
C LEU A 35 -9.43 2.96 5.06
N ASP A 36 -8.96 3.71 6.06
CA ASP A 36 -7.95 4.75 5.88
C ASP A 36 -6.58 4.06 5.83
N LEU A 37 -5.95 4.09 4.66
CA LEU A 37 -4.69 3.36 4.42
C LEU A 37 -3.51 3.97 5.15
N ASP A 38 -3.49 5.30 5.31
CA ASP A 38 -2.42 5.98 6.04
C ASP A 38 -2.51 5.64 7.54
N LYS A 39 -3.73 5.65 8.09
CA LYS A 39 -3.99 5.22 9.47
C LYS A 39 -3.65 3.74 9.68
N ARG A 40 -4.08 2.87 8.75
CA ARG A 40 -3.81 1.43 8.83
C ARG A 40 -2.31 1.14 8.86
N LEU A 41 -1.55 1.76 7.96
CA LEU A 41 -0.09 1.60 7.93
C LEU A 41 0.55 2.09 9.23
N GLN A 42 0.12 3.25 9.74
CA GLN A 42 0.65 3.79 10.98
C GLN A 42 0.39 2.86 12.17
N GLU A 43 -0.81 2.29 12.27
CA GLU A 43 -1.15 1.34 13.33
C GLU A 43 -0.33 0.06 13.26
N ASP A 44 -0.10 -0.50 12.07
CA ASP A 44 0.68 -1.72 11.90
C ASP A 44 2.18 -1.50 12.14
N LEU A 45 2.73 -0.34 11.74
CA LEU A 45 4.09 0.05 12.09
C LEU A 45 4.28 0.23 13.59
N ALA A 46 3.31 0.86 14.28
CA ALA A 46 3.35 1.01 15.73
C ALA A 46 3.31 -0.34 16.46
N LYS A 47 2.50 -1.30 15.98
CA LYS A 47 2.49 -2.66 16.52
C LYS A 47 3.85 -3.34 16.33
N LEU A 48 4.45 -3.21 15.13
CA LEU A 48 5.76 -3.80 14.86
C LEU A 48 6.82 -3.21 15.79
N GLU A 49 6.82 -1.90 15.99
CA GLU A 49 7.74 -1.22 16.91
C GLU A 49 7.61 -1.75 18.35
N ILE A 50 6.39 -1.94 18.84
CA ILE A 50 6.14 -2.52 20.18
C ILE A 50 6.78 -3.91 20.30
N GLU A 51 6.57 -4.79 19.32
CA GLU A 51 7.14 -6.15 19.35
C GLU A 51 8.67 -6.14 19.24
N LEU A 52 9.25 -5.22 18.46
CA LEU A 52 10.70 -5.07 18.34
C LEU A 52 11.34 -4.54 19.64
N ASN A 53 10.65 -3.65 20.34
CA ASN A 53 11.07 -3.16 21.66
C ASN A 53 11.03 -4.31 22.69
N LEU A 54 9.94 -5.08 22.73
CA LEU A 54 9.82 -6.25 23.60
C LEU A 54 10.92 -7.29 23.32
N LEU A 55 11.19 -7.56 22.04
CA LEU A 55 12.26 -8.46 21.62
C LEU A 55 13.63 -7.98 22.15
N THR A 56 13.93 -6.70 21.98
CA THR A 56 15.20 -6.09 22.42
C THR A 56 15.37 -6.20 23.94
N ASP A 57 14.33 -5.86 24.69
CA ASP A 57 14.33 -5.94 26.15
C ASP A 57 14.48 -7.39 26.65
N ALA A 58 13.79 -8.34 26.02
CA ALA A 58 13.87 -9.75 26.36
C ALA A 58 15.28 -10.33 26.10
N ILE A 59 15.92 -9.93 25.00
CA ILE A 59 17.32 -10.31 24.69
C ILE A 59 18.27 -9.80 25.77
N GLN A 60 18.15 -8.52 26.17
CA GLN A 60 19.01 -7.93 27.22
C GLN A 60 18.85 -8.67 28.56
N ARG A 61 17.64 -9.12 28.87
CA ARG A 61 17.31 -9.88 30.09
C ARG A 61 17.61 -11.37 30.00
N LYS A 62 18.07 -11.85 28.84
CA LYS A 62 18.28 -13.28 28.51
C LYS A 62 17.01 -14.13 28.65
N ASP A 63 15.83 -13.51 28.51
CA ASP A 63 14.55 -14.21 28.48
C ASP A 63 14.25 -14.71 27.05
N MET A 64 14.69 -15.93 26.77
CA MET A 64 14.57 -16.52 25.43
C MET A 64 13.13 -16.88 25.04
N ILE A 65 12.25 -17.10 26.02
CA ILE A 65 10.84 -17.43 25.74
C ILE A 65 10.13 -16.17 25.27
N THR A 66 10.26 -15.07 26.01
CA THR A 66 9.67 -13.78 25.64
C THR A 66 10.25 -13.27 24.32
N ALA A 67 11.57 -13.41 24.10
CA ALA A 67 12.20 -13.07 22.83
C ALA A 67 11.59 -13.85 21.65
N LYS A 68 11.36 -15.16 21.82
CA LYS A 68 10.73 -15.98 20.78
C LYS A 68 9.28 -15.55 20.51
N CYS A 69 8.50 -15.22 21.53
CA CYS A 69 7.14 -14.72 21.38
C CYS A 69 7.11 -13.40 20.59
N ALA A 70 7.92 -12.43 20.99
CA ALA A 70 8.04 -11.15 20.30
C ALA A 70 8.47 -11.31 18.83
N LEU A 71 9.41 -12.23 18.57
CA LEU A 71 9.86 -12.52 17.20
C LEU A 71 8.74 -13.13 16.33
N VAL A 72 7.92 -14.02 16.89
CA VAL A 72 6.76 -14.59 16.18
C VAL A 72 5.77 -13.50 15.81
N MET A 73 5.46 -12.60 16.75
CA MET A 73 4.52 -11.50 16.49
C MET A 73 5.07 -10.49 15.48
N ALA A 74 6.34 -10.09 15.62
CA ALA A 74 7.02 -9.24 14.65
C ALA A 74 7.00 -9.86 13.24
N ARG A 75 7.18 -11.18 13.12
CA ARG A 75 7.06 -11.89 11.83
C ARG A 75 5.65 -11.79 11.24
N VAL A 76 4.61 -11.97 12.06
CA VAL A 76 3.22 -11.87 11.60
C VAL A 76 2.92 -10.46 11.08
N ILE A 77 3.23 -9.43 11.88
CA ILE A 77 2.99 -8.04 11.51
C ILE A 77 3.79 -7.65 10.25
N SER A 78 5.03 -8.14 10.13
CA SER A 78 5.84 -7.90 8.92
C SER A 78 5.21 -8.52 7.66
N LEU A 79 4.61 -9.71 7.78
CA LEU A 79 3.88 -10.33 6.67
C LEU A 79 2.63 -9.51 6.31
N ASP A 80 1.90 -9.02 7.30
CA ASP A 80 0.73 -8.16 7.07
C ASP A 80 1.11 -6.84 6.37
N LEU A 81 2.21 -6.21 6.77
CA LEU A 81 2.76 -5.04 6.09
C LEU A 81 3.19 -5.35 4.64
N SER A 82 3.81 -6.51 4.41
CA SER A 82 4.16 -6.96 3.05
C SER A 82 2.90 -7.13 2.19
N ASN A 83 1.86 -7.78 2.73
CA ASN A 83 0.60 -7.97 2.03
C ASN A 83 -0.10 -6.63 1.77
N PHE A 84 -0.04 -5.67 2.70
CA PHE A 84 -0.58 -4.34 2.50
C PHE A 84 -0.01 -3.65 1.25
N PHE A 85 1.32 -3.70 1.06
CA PHE A 85 1.94 -3.12 -0.14
C PHE A 85 1.71 -3.97 -1.40
N LEU A 86 1.63 -5.30 -1.27
CA LEU A 86 1.28 -6.17 -2.39
C LEU A 86 -0.13 -5.87 -2.90
N ASN A 87 -1.11 -5.72 -2.01
CA ASN A 87 -2.48 -5.39 -2.37
C ASN A 87 -2.57 -4.03 -3.07
N LEU A 88 -1.78 -3.05 -2.62
CA LEU A 88 -1.66 -1.75 -3.30
C LEU A 88 -1.10 -1.90 -4.72
N PHE A 89 -0.05 -2.71 -4.88
CA PHE A 89 0.55 -3.00 -6.17
C PHE A 89 -0.43 -3.71 -7.11
N GLU A 90 -1.17 -4.72 -6.63
CA GLU A 90 -2.14 -5.47 -7.42
C GLU A 90 -3.25 -4.56 -7.98
N ASP A 91 -3.75 -3.62 -7.17
CA ASP A 91 -4.77 -2.67 -7.62
C ASP A 91 -4.22 -1.65 -8.63
N ILE A 92 -2.97 -1.22 -8.47
CA ILE A 92 -2.27 -0.36 -9.44
C ILE A 92 -2.10 -1.11 -10.78
N GLU A 93 -1.63 -2.36 -10.73
CA GLU A 93 -1.47 -3.21 -11.91
C GLU A 93 -2.81 -3.42 -12.63
N LYS A 94 -3.87 -3.71 -11.86
CA LYS A 94 -5.21 -3.93 -12.38
C LYS A 94 -5.75 -2.73 -13.16
N VAL A 95 -5.50 -1.50 -12.70
CA VAL A 95 -5.93 -0.29 -13.43
C VAL A 95 -4.99 0.08 -14.56
N GLY A 96 -3.69 -0.06 -14.36
CA GLY A 96 -2.68 0.35 -15.34
C GLY A 96 -2.59 -0.58 -16.55
N TRP A 97 -2.80 -1.88 -16.35
CA TRP A 97 -2.53 -2.92 -17.33
C TRP A 97 -3.63 -3.99 -17.44
N GLY A 98 -4.71 -3.89 -16.65
CA GLY A 98 -5.83 -4.82 -16.73
C GLY A 98 -6.79 -4.50 -17.88
N GLU A 99 -7.52 -5.52 -18.34
CA GLU A 99 -8.49 -5.41 -19.46
C GLU A 99 -9.68 -4.50 -19.15
N GLN A 100 -9.88 -4.12 -17.89
CA GLN A 100 -11.03 -3.33 -17.45
C GLN A 100 -10.87 -1.83 -17.71
N CYS A 101 -9.63 -1.33 -17.80
CA CYS A 101 -9.33 0.09 -17.98
C CYS A 101 -8.65 0.31 -19.33
N GLU A 102 -9.26 1.12 -20.19
CA GLU A 102 -8.72 1.42 -21.52
C GLU A 102 -7.72 2.58 -21.46
N LEU A 103 -6.55 2.35 -20.83
CA LEU A 103 -5.48 3.34 -20.81
C LEU A 103 -4.65 3.29 -22.11
N PRO A 104 -4.23 4.45 -22.63
CA PRO A 104 -3.39 4.48 -23.83
C PRO A 104 -2.00 3.92 -23.55
N SER A 105 -1.40 3.28 -24.55
CA SER A 105 0.02 2.93 -24.51
C SER A 105 0.88 4.19 -24.41
N ILE A 106 1.98 4.10 -23.66
CA ILE A 106 2.95 5.20 -23.53
C ILE A 106 3.82 5.25 -24.79
N PRO A 107 3.87 6.37 -25.54
CA PRO A 107 4.79 6.56 -26.66
C PRO A 107 6.27 6.54 -26.23
N GLU A 108 7.17 6.10 -27.11
CA GLU A 108 8.62 6.04 -26.82
C GLU A 108 9.24 7.40 -26.48
N ASP A 109 8.74 8.47 -27.08
CA ASP A 109 9.21 9.86 -26.92
C ASP A 109 8.31 10.71 -26.03
N TYR A 110 7.43 10.08 -25.24
CA TYR A 110 6.53 10.80 -24.35
C TYR A 110 7.31 11.59 -23.28
N VAL A 111 7.02 12.88 -23.21
CA VAL A 111 7.50 13.79 -22.16
C VAL A 111 6.30 14.32 -21.38
N ILE A 112 6.41 14.32 -20.06
CA ILE A 112 5.37 14.89 -19.20
C ILE A 112 5.26 16.40 -19.50
N PRO A 113 4.06 16.93 -19.80
CA PRO A 113 3.91 18.35 -20.13
C PRO A 113 4.36 19.31 -19.02
N ASP A 114 5.01 20.42 -19.41
CA ASP A 114 5.59 21.41 -18.48
C ASP A 114 4.60 21.96 -17.44
N HIS A 115 3.31 22.09 -17.79
CA HIS A 115 2.30 22.65 -16.89
C HIS A 115 2.03 21.78 -15.65
N TYR A 116 2.48 20.52 -15.64
CA TYR A 116 2.46 19.67 -14.44
C TYR A 116 3.60 19.98 -13.46
N ASN A 117 4.61 20.77 -13.86
CA ASN A 117 5.80 21.10 -13.05
C ASN A 117 6.47 19.85 -12.45
N TYR A 118 6.67 18.81 -13.28
CA TYR A 118 7.20 17.52 -12.85
C TYR A 118 8.58 17.19 -13.46
N PRO A 119 9.57 16.73 -12.66
CA PRO A 119 9.54 16.73 -11.20
C PRO A 119 9.50 18.16 -10.65
N PRO A 120 8.91 18.39 -9.46
CA PRO A 120 8.93 19.72 -8.85
C PRO A 120 10.39 20.16 -8.73
N ASN A 121 10.68 21.39 -9.19
CA ASN A 121 12.04 21.95 -9.21
C ASN A 121 12.77 21.62 -7.89
N LYS A 122 13.94 20.97 -8.01
CA LYS A 122 14.82 20.65 -6.88
C LYS A 122 15.16 21.88 -6.05
#